data_AF-A0A2A4J601-F1
#
_entry.id   AF-A0A2A4J601-F1
#
_cell.length_a   1.000
_cell.length_b   1.000
_cell.length_c   1.000
_cell.angle_alpha   90.00
_cell.angle_beta   90.00
_cell.angle_gamma   90.00
#
_symmetry.space_group_name_H-M   'P 1'
#
loop_
_entity.id
_entity.type
_entity.pdbx_description
1 polymer ?
#
loop_
_entity_poly.entity_id
_entity_poly.type
_entity_poly.pdbx_seq_one_letter_code
_entity_poly.pdbx_strand_id
1 'polypeptide(L)'
;MWSLAIPDGLVMDPLAPTALAVPSDFMDRIGSGLTILRDHGKKVQKYVWKNRKFDILKKSWKSMVNVVLIDAKDTPSGSANGLYCKFRLGSEGHKSKQLSKSKLSWCERFNLYLYDDSNLEITVWHKGKQKTFMGRCVIDLSQLEKEKTHELWQELECGQGSIHLLITLSGTSRIMPLDNVPTTTAVQHATPEGDKFSWYRLDNNWGEVGELTVTVYGAEGLCALGISGKADSYCVLELDNSRIQTHTVPGTSDPMWNKSYTFPINDVTSMLTITVKDESIINTMKDETLGKISIPLLTIVNDEKAWFDLNNRSKKSAIKGNSPKIQLQMSIAWNPIKASFRLLSPKTNKYTEPTPKTFNIPLIYSNLKFIKDIFYAVYYGNEHLKYLFEWENREKSALALSAWLLFWFFFRMWMTPLLVLIPFLYFWATRSSANLMPISHFDEDSSEEDLDTTKDDKTIKTRLYELQDLTFTIKDGIDYVVSLLQRVKNLFKFAVPYLSYLVMTVLFAAAIAFYIIPVNYIFMAIGIYKFMRKVLNPDRIPNNDILDFVSRIPDDKMLKQWRELRVPETNFNRTYSAKKR
;
A
#
# COMPACT_ATOMS: atom_id res chain seq x y z
N MET A 1 -33.89 -61.65 70.49
CA MET A 1 -34.90 -60.81 71.17
C MET A 1 -34.88 -59.46 70.46
N TRP A 2 -35.87 -58.93 69.73
CA TRP A 2 -37.32 -59.12 69.56
C TRP A 2 -37.64 -58.80 68.08
N SER A 3 -38.21 -59.67 67.23
CA SER A 3 -39.64 -60.00 66.97
C SER A 3 -40.51 -58.93 66.29
N LEU A 4 -40.94 -59.25 65.06
CA LEU A 4 -42.25 -59.01 64.39
C LEU A 4 -42.78 -57.55 64.23
N ALA A 5 -43.52 -57.16 63.17
CA ALA A 5 -44.53 -57.88 62.42
C ALA A 5 -44.74 -57.32 60.99
N ILE A 6 -45.26 -58.18 60.12
CA ILE A 6 -45.95 -57.86 58.85
C ILE A 6 -47.45 -58.04 59.13
N PRO A 7 -48.35 -57.20 58.58
CA PRO A 7 -49.74 -57.60 58.36
C PRO A 7 -49.97 -57.93 56.87
N ASP A 8 -50.40 -59.17 56.64
CA ASP A 8 -50.94 -59.64 55.37
C ASP A 8 -52.33 -59.04 55.08
N GLY A 9 -52.63 -58.93 53.79
CA GLY A 9 -54.00 -59.05 53.30
C GLY A 9 -54.45 -57.91 52.39
N LEU A 10 -54.41 -58.15 51.07
CA LEU A 10 -55.50 -57.74 50.19
C LEU A 10 -55.58 -58.69 48.99
N VAL A 11 -56.74 -59.34 48.96
CA VAL A 11 -57.23 -60.35 48.02
C VAL A 11 -57.22 -59.79 46.59
N MET A 12 -56.70 -60.58 45.64
CA MET A 12 -56.78 -60.29 44.20
C MET A 12 -58.06 -60.90 43.63
N ASP A 13 -58.95 -60.04 43.12
CA ASP A 13 -59.99 -60.44 42.16
C ASP A 13 -59.48 -60.12 40.74
N PRO A 14 -59.51 -61.08 39.78
CA PRO A 14 -59.07 -60.84 38.42
C PRO A 14 -60.29 -60.55 37.54
N LEU A 15 -60.48 -59.31 37.08
CA LEU A 15 -61.24 -58.93 35.86
C LEU A 15 -61.36 -57.40 35.74
N ALA A 16 -60.34 -56.72 35.19
CA ALA A 16 -60.48 -55.47 34.41
C ALA A 16 -59.13 -55.09 33.74
N PRO A 17 -59.12 -54.64 32.47
CA PRO A 17 -57.89 -54.25 31.78
C PRO A 17 -57.56 -52.78 32.10
N THR A 18 -56.72 -52.55 33.11
CA THR A 18 -56.21 -51.20 33.41
C THR A 18 -54.95 -50.94 32.60
N ALA A 19 -55.03 -49.88 31.79
CA ALA A 19 -53.99 -49.35 30.93
C ALA A 19 -52.62 -49.27 31.63
N LEU A 20 -51.57 -49.71 30.92
CA LEU A 20 -50.17 -49.43 31.25
C LEU A 20 -49.92 -47.92 31.07
N ALA A 21 -50.36 -47.11 32.02
CA ALA A 21 -49.90 -45.75 32.17
C ALA A 21 -48.45 -45.80 32.65
N VAL A 22 -47.50 -45.62 31.72
CA VAL A 22 -46.11 -45.32 32.07
C VAL A 22 -46.12 -44.03 32.89
N PRO A 23 -45.56 -43.99 34.10
CA PRO A 23 -45.53 -42.77 34.91
C PRO A 23 -44.86 -41.63 34.13
N SER A 24 -45.52 -40.47 34.06
CA SER A 24 -44.99 -39.26 33.40
C SER A 24 -43.60 -38.89 33.91
N ASP A 25 -43.34 -39.13 35.20
CA ASP A 25 -42.03 -38.92 35.84
C ASP A 25 -40.91 -39.76 35.24
N PHE A 26 -41.21 -40.94 34.70
CA PHE A 26 -40.22 -41.80 34.05
C PHE A 26 -39.88 -41.29 32.64
N MET A 27 -40.88 -40.79 31.91
CA MET A 27 -40.68 -40.15 30.61
C MET A 27 -39.95 -38.81 30.71
N ASP A 28 -40.23 -38.01 31.74
CA ASP A 28 -39.52 -36.76 32.01
C ASP A 28 -38.06 -37.02 32.44
N ARG A 29 -37.80 -38.09 33.21
CA ARG A 29 -36.44 -38.53 33.51
C ARG A 29 -35.67 -38.98 32.27
N ILE A 30 -36.30 -39.72 31.36
CA ILE A 30 -35.69 -40.15 30.10
C ILE A 30 -35.46 -38.93 29.17
N GLY A 31 -36.41 -38.00 29.10
CA GLY A 31 -36.27 -36.75 28.35
C GLY A 31 -35.17 -35.84 28.88
N SER A 32 -35.03 -35.71 30.21
CA SER A 32 -33.92 -34.97 30.82
C SER A 32 -32.56 -35.65 30.59
N GLY A 33 -32.49 -36.98 30.64
CA GLY A 33 -31.27 -37.73 30.33
C GLY A 33 -30.84 -37.57 28.86
N LEU A 34 -31.78 -37.62 27.92
CA LEU A 34 -31.53 -37.43 26.48
C LEU A 34 -31.12 -35.99 26.14
N THR A 35 -31.68 -34.97 26.80
CA THR A 35 -31.26 -33.58 26.62
C THR A 35 -29.86 -33.33 27.16
N ILE A 36 -29.52 -33.92 28.31
CA ILE A 36 -28.16 -33.89 28.86
C ILE A 36 -27.17 -34.56 27.90
N LEU A 37 -27.48 -35.73 27.34
CA LEU A 37 -26.64 -36.40 26.35
C LEU A 37 -26.50 -35.60 25.05
N ARG A 38 -27.56 -34.92 24.60
CA ARG A 38 -27.53 -34.04 23.43
C ARG A 38 -26.65 -32.81 23.67
N ASP A 39 -26.72 -32.20 24.84
CA ASP A 39 -25.87 -31.05 25.19
C ASP A 39 -24.42 -31.46 25.49
N HIS A 40 -24.20 -32.65 26.04
CA HIS A 40 -22.87 -33.24 26.15
C HIS A 40 -22.31 -33.56 24.76
N GLY A 41 -23.11 -34.10 23.85
CA GLY A 41 -22.77 -34.33 22.46
C GLY A 41 -22.40 -33.04 21.73
N LYS A 42 -23.16 -31.95 21.91
CA LYS A 42 -22.82 -30.62 21.37
C LYS A 42 -21.54 -30.05 22.00
N LYS A 43 -21.32 -30.21 23.31
CA LYS A 43 -20.09 -29.78 23.99
C LYS A 43 -18.88 -30.56 23.50
N VAL A 44 -18.99 -31.88 23.35
CA VAL A 44 -17.96 -32.76 22.78
C VAL A 44 -17.71 -32.39 21.33
N GLN A 45 -18.74 -32.18 20.53
CA GLN A 45 -18.59 -31.74 19.14
C GLN A 45 -17.90 -30.37 19.04
N LYS A 46 -18.23 -29.43 19.95
CA LYS A 46 -17.56 -28.13 20.07
C LYS A 46 -16.10 -28.28 20.53
N TYR A 47 -15.81 -29.21 21.44
CA TYR A 47 -14.46 -29.54 21.89
C TYR A 47 -13.64 -30.20 20.79
N VAL A 48 -14.20 -31.16 20.06
CA VAL A 48 -13.57 -31.84 18.92
C VAL A 48 -13.35 -30.87 17.77
N TRP A 49 -14.28 -29.94 17.49
CA TRP A 49 -14.07 -28.85 16.52
C TRP A 49 -12.97 -27.88 16.97
N LYS A 50 -12.95 -27.54 18.27
CA LYS A 50 -11.90 -26.70 18.85
C LYS A 50 -10.54 -27.39 18.76
N ASN A 51 -10.47 -28.67 19.09
CA ASN A 51 -9.25 -29.49 19.02
C ASN A 51 -8.82 -29.74 17.57
N ARG A 52 -9.73 -29.97 16.62
CA ARG A 52 -9.39 -30.04 15.17
C ARG A 52 -8.77 -28.73 14.67
N LYS A 53 -9.27 -27.58 15.12
CA LYS A 53 -8.62 -26.28 14.83
C LYS A 53 -7.21 -26.23 15.45
N PHE A 54 -7.03 -26.72 16.67
CA PHE A 54 -5.71 -26.82 17.31
C PHE A 54 -4.77 -27.84 16.64
N ASP A 55 -5.28 -28.92 16.06
CA ASP A 55 -4.48 -29.90 15.32
C ASP A 55 -4.06 -29.38 13.94
N ILE A 56 -4.92 -28.61 13.26
CA ILE A 56 -4.56 -27.84 12.05
C ILE A 56 -3.48 -26.80 12.38
N LEU A 57 -3.49 -26.23 13.58
CA LEU A 57 -2.44 -25.34 14.10
C LEU A 57 -1.14 -26.08 14.45
N LYS A 58 -1.19 -27.40 14.71
CA LYS A 58 -0.03 -28.23 15.04
C LYS A 58 0.64 -28.86 13.81
N LYS A 59 -0.06 -28.93 12.67
CA LYS A 59 0.57 -29.21 11.37
C LYS A 59 1.40 -27.99 10.98
N SER A 60 2.72 -28.14 10.92
CA SER A 60 3.62 -27.11 10.40
C SER A 60 3.35 -26.92 8.90
N TRP A 61 2.65 -25.84 8.57
CA TRP A 61 2.48 -25.38 7.21
C TRP A 61 3.86 -25.12 6.56
N LYS A 62 4.01 -25.50 5.29
CA LYS A 62 5.28 -25.42 4.54
C LYS A 62 5.55 -24.00 4.04
N SER A 63 4.50 -23.32 3.56
CA SER A 63 4.57 -21.97 2.99
C SER A 63 3.22 -21.26 3.10
N MET A 64 3.23 -19.93 3.16
CA MET A 64 2.06 -19.07 2.95
C MET A 64 1.81 -18.83 1.47
N VAL A 65 0.56 -18.93 1.03
CA VAL A 65 0.12 -18.50 -0.29
C VAL A 65 -0.70 -17.21 -0.12
N ASN A 66 -0.17 -16.11 -0.63
CA ASN A 66 -0.88 -14.85 -0.71
C ASN A 66 -1.54 -14.76 -2.09
N VAL A 67 -2.88 -14.68 -2.11
CA VAL A 67 -3.68 -14.58 -3.34
C VAL A 67 -4.38 -13.23 -3.34
N VAL A 68 -4.10 -12.38 -4.33
CA VAL A 68 -4.82 -11.14 -4.57
C VAL A 68 -5.71 -11.33 -5.79
N LEU A 69 -7.03 -11.28 -5.56
CA LEU A 69 -8.04 -11.32 -6.61
C LEU A 69 -8.28 -9.90 -7.12
N ILE A 70 -7.93 -9.66 -8.39
CA ILE A 70 -8.04 -8.34 -9.00
C ILE A 70 -9.40 -8.20 -9.68
N ASP A 71 -9.56 -8.89 -10.81
CA ASP A 71 -10.71 -8.73 -11.70
C ASP A 71 -11.03 -10.02 -12.48
N ALA A 72 -12.18 -10.05 -13.15
CA ALA A 72 -12.57 -11.11 -14.07
C ALA A 72 -13.08 -10.49 -15.38
N LYS A 73 -12.48 -10.90 -16.50
CA LYS A 73 -12.81 -10.42 -17.85
C LYS A 73 -13.73 -11.43 -18.55
N ASP A 74 -14.59 -10.92 -19.45
CA ASP A 74 -15.42 -11.72 -20.36
C ASP A 74 -16.39 -12.71 -19.67
N THR A 75 -17.03 -12.29 -18.57
CA THR A 75 -18.06 -13.10 -17.89
C THR A 75 -19.42 -13.02 -18.61
N PRO A 76 -20.08 -14.15 -18.94
CA PRO A 76 -21.33 -14.14 -19.67
C PRO A 76 -22.51 -13.92 -18.72
N SER A 77 -22.81 -12.66 -18.43
CA SER A 77 -24.16 -12.19 -18.09
C SER A 77 -24.09 -10.68 -17.96
N GLY A 78 -25.04 -9.96 -18.56
CA GLY A 78 -25.12 -8.49 -18.62
C GLY A 78 -25.24 -7.76 -17.27
N SER A 79 -24.82 -8.36 -16.16
CA SER A 79 -24.51 -7.65 -14.93
C SER A 79 -23.45 -8.42 -14.14
N ALA A 80 -22.24 -7.84 -14.01
CA ALA A 80 -21.21 -8.27 -13.04
C ALA A 80 -21.70 -8.22 -11.56
N ASN A 81 -22.95 -7.81 -11.35
CA ASN A 81 -23.59 -7.67 -10.06
C ASN A 81 -23.84 -9.05 -9.44
N GLY A 82 -23.09 -9.36 -8.39
CA GLY A 82 -23.29 -10.57 -7.62
C GLY A 82 -22.26 -11.67 -7.81
N LEU A 83 -21.20 -11.40 -8.56
CA LEU A 83 -20.09 -12.33 -8.76
C LEU A 83 -19.25 -12.45 -7.48
N TYR A 84 -18.88 -13.67 -7.12
CA TYR A 84 -17.93 -13.94 -6.04
C TYR A 84 -17.10 -15.18 -6.37
N CYS A 85 -15.86 -15.17 -5.91
CA CYS A 85 -14.94 -16.29 -6.05
C CYS A 85 -14.84 -17.05 -4.73
N LYS A 86 -14.69 -18.36 -4.83
CA LYS A 86 -14.37 -19.24 -3.70
C LYS A 86 -13.06 -19.94 -4.00
N PHE A 87 -12.10 -19.71 -3.11
CA PHE A 87 -10.78 -20.31 -3.12
C PHE A 87 -10.78 -21.54 -2.23
N ARG A 88 -10.18 -22.63 -2.70
CA ARG A 88 -9.97 -23.86 -1.93
C ARG A 88 -8.52 -24.30 -2.09
N LEU A 89 -7.81 -24.40 -0.97
CA LEU A 89 -6.46 -24.94 -0.90
C LEU A 89 -6.46 -26.03 0.17
N GLY A 90 -6.50 -27.29 -0.26
CA GLY A 90 -6.72 -28.44 0.63
C GLY A 90 -7.99 -28.32 1.47
N SER A 91 -7.83 -28.20 2.80
CA SER A 91 -8.92 -28.06 3.75
C SER A 91 -9.38 -26.61 4.01
N GLU A 92 -8.60 -25.62 3.56
CA GLU A 92 -8.92 -24.20 3.73
C GLU A 92 -9.80 -23.70 2.60
N GLY A 93 -10.89 -23.01 2.95
CA GLY A 93 -11.85 -22.47 2.01
C GLY A 93 -12.17 -21.01 2.30
N HIS A 94 -11.84 -20.12 1.38
CA HIS A 94 -12.12 -18.69 1.49
C HIS A 94 -13.12 -18.23 0.44
N LYS A 95 -13.92 -17.21 0.78
CA LYS A 95 -14.89 -16.61 -0.14
C LYS A 95 -14.61 -15.12 -0.25
N SER A 96 -14.62 -14.59 -1.47
CA SER A 96 -14.51 -13.16 -1.72
C SER A 96 -15.81 -12.43 -1.40
N LYS A 97 -15.73 -11.11 -1.27
CA LYS A 97 -16.92 -10.27 -1.28
C LYS A 97 -17.62 -10.35 -2.63
N GLN A 98 -18.90 -10.09 -2.57
CA GLN A 98 -19.78 -10.05 -3.74
C GLN A 98 -19.58 -8.72 -4.46
N LEU A 99 -19.34 -8.79 -5.77
CA LEU A 99 -19.19 -7.62 -6.62
C LEU A 99 -20.51 -6.83 -6.69
N SER A 100 -20.45 -5.51 -6.57
CA SER A 100 -21.61 -4.62 -6.70
C SER A 100 -21.52 -3.80 -7.98
N LYS A 101 -22.66 -3.30 -8.49
CA LYS A 101 -22.71 -2.51 -9.74
C LYS A 101 -21.73 -1.33 -9.81
N SER A 102 -21.32 -0.79 -8.67
CA SER A 102 -20.44 0.38 -8.58
C SER A 102 -18.94 0.04 -8.56
N LYS A 103 -18.54 -1.22 -8.36
CA LYS A 103 -17.13 -1.63 -8.30
C LYS A 103 -16.96 -2.92 -9.09
N LEU A 104 -16.36 -2.82 -10.28
CA LEU A 104 -16.16 -3.95 -11.19
C LEU A 104 -14.97 -4.86 -10.82
N SER A 105 -14.12 -4.46 -9.86
CA SER A 105 -12.98 -5.25 -9.40
C SER A 105 -13.07 -5.56 -7.91
N TRP A 106 -12.71 -6.79 -7.52
CA TRP A 106 -12.67 -7.17 -6.10
C TRP A 106 -11.54 -6.41 -5.40
N CYS A 107 -10.33 -6.52 -5.96
CA CYS A 107 -9.08 -6.09 -5.34
C CYS A 107 -8.99 -6.56 -3.89
N GLU A 108 -9.23 -7.86 -3.68
CA GLU A 108 -9.26 -8.48 -2.36
C GLU A 108 -8.11 -9.42 -2.16
N ARG A 109 -7.63 -9.47 -0.92
CA ARG A 109 -6.47 -10.25 -0.55
C ARG A 109 -6.83 -11.38 0.39
N PHE A 110 -6.32 -12.57 0.08
CA PHE A 110 -6.49 -13.79 0.85
C PHE A 110 -5.11 -14.35 1.20
N ASN A 111 -4.98 -14.78 2.46
CA ASN A 111 -3.81 -15.43 2.98
C ASN A 111 -4.22 -16.88 3.26
N LEU A 112 -3.62 -17.83 2.54
CA LEU A 112 -3.86 -19.28 2.64
C LEU A 112 -2.59 -19.97 3.12
N TYR A 113 -2.71 -21.10 3.81
CA TYR A 113 -1.56 -21.86 4.29
C TYR A 113 -1.39 -23.16 3.50
N LEU A 114 -0.20 -23.35 2.92
CA LEU A 114 0.17 -24.54 2.17
C LEU A 114 0.65 -25.63 3.11
N TYR A 115 -0.01 -26.79 3.09
CA TYR A 115 0.37 -27.97 3.86
C TYR A 115 1.01 -29.02 2.94
N ASP A 116 0.20 -29.96 2.44
CA ASP A 116 0.64 -31.04 1.56
C ASP A 116 0.08 -30.91 0.14
N ASP A 117 -1.12 -30.35 -0.01
CA ASP A 117 -1.77 -30.14 -1.31
C ASP A 117 -1.19 -28.91 -2.01
N SER A 118 -0.72 -29.07 -3.25
CA SER A 118 -0.13 -27.98 -4.04
C SER A 118 -1.11 -27.35 -5.05
N ASN A 119 -2.34 -27.84 -5.14
CA ASN A 119 -3.32 -27.36 -6.11
C ASN A 119 -4.27 -26.34 -5.48
N LEU A 120 -4.21 -25.10 -5.96
CA LEU A 120 -5.15 -24.05 -5.62
C LEU A 120 -6.34 -24.11 -6.58
N GLU A 121 -7.52 -24.42 -6.03
CA GLU A 121 -8.76 -24.45 -6.81
C GLU A 121 -9.56 -23.17 -6.59
N ILE A 122 -9.98 -22.57 -7.70
CA ILE A 122 -10.71 -21.31 -7.73
C ILE A 122 -12.03 -21.58 -8.43
N THR A 123 -13.14 -21.30 -7.77
CA THR A 123 -14.48 -21.46 -8.35
C THR A 123 -15.21 -20.13 -8.36
N VAL A 124 -15.79 -19.78 -9.50
CA VAL A 124 -16.53 -18.53 -9.70
C VAL A 124 -18.02 -18.82 -9.65
N TRP A 125 -18.72 -18.03 -8.84
CA TRP A 125 -20.15 -18.16 -8.60
C TRP A 125 -20.83 -16.82 -8.79
N HIS A 126 -22.06 -16.85 -9.31
CA HIS A 126 -22.92 -15.68 -9.38
C HIS A 126 -24.14 -15.89 -8.49
N LYS A 127 -24.39 -14.90 -7.63
CA LYS A 127 -25.50 -14.91 -6.67
C LYS A 127 -26.61 -13.98 -7.15
N GLY A 128 -27.50 -14.53 -7.99
CA GLY A 128 -28.78 -13.94 -8.34
C GLY A 128 -29.91 -14.46 -7.43
N LYS A 129 -31.04 -14.87 -8.02
CA LYS A 129 -32.13 -15.57 -7.30
C LYS A 129 -31.72 -16.97 -6.84
N GLN A 130 -30.89 -17.65 -7.62
CA GLN A 130 -30.20 -18.89 -7.26
C GLN A 130 -28.70 -18.75 -7.51
N LYS A 131 -27.90 -19.64 -6.90
CA LYS A 131 -26.45 -19.66 -7.07
C LYS A 131 -26.13 -20.38 -8.37
N THR A 132 -25.59 -19.65 -9.35
CA THR A 132 -25.14 -20.22 -10.62
C THR A 132 -23.63 -20.39 -10.60
N PHE A 133 -23.16 -21.60 -10.90
CA PHE A 133 -21.75 -21.89 -11.10
C PHE A 133 -21.33 -21.38 -12.47
N MET A 134 -20.24 -20.61 -12.54
CA MET A 134 -19.78 -20.00 -13.78
C MET A 134 -18.54 -20.70 -14.34
N GLY A 135 -17.65 -21.16 -13.46
CA GLY A 135 -16.45 -21.86 -13.87
C GLY A 135 -15.53 -22.23 -12.71
N ARG A 136 -14.60 -23.12 -13.02
CA ARG A 136 -13.50 -23.52 -12.14
C ARG A 136 -12.17 -23.29 -12.86
N CYS A 137 -11.14 -22.95 -12.10
CA CYS A 137 -9.77 -23.07 -12.53
C CYS A 137 -8.93 -23.72 -11.41
N VAL A 138 -7.90 -24.46 -11.80
CA VAL A 138 -6.97 -25.11 -10.87
C VAL A 138 -5.57 -24.66 -11.24
N ILE A 139 -4.83 -24.13 -10.27
CA ILE A 139 -3.46 -23.66 -10.44
C ILE A 139 -2.56 -24.54 -9.59
N ASP A 140 -1.56 -25.15 -10.22
CA ASP A 140 -0.53 -25.91 -9.51
C ASP A 140 0.55 -24.96 -8.97
N LEU A 141 0.64 -24.86 -7.65
CA LEU A 141 1.58 -23.99 -6.97
C LEU A 141 3.02 -24.51 -7.01
N SER A 142 3.24 -25.77 -7.38
CA SER A 142 4.59 -26.35 -7.47
C SER A 142 5.42 -25.76 -8.61
N GLN A 143 4.76 -25.28 -9.66
CA GLN A 143 5.38 -24.69 -10.85
C GLN A 143 5.80 -23.23 -10.63
N LEU A 144 5.30 -22.58 -9.58
CA LEU A 144 5.56 -21.17 -9.31
C LEU A 144 6.82 -21.02 -8.46
N GLU A 145 7.67 -20.07 -8.85
CA GLU A 145 8.86 -19.71 -8.06
C GLU A 145 8.45 -19.20 -6.68
N LYS A 146 9.09 -19.70 -5.63
CA LYS A 146 8.90 -19.22 -4.26
C LYS A 146 9.49 -17.82 -4.11
N GLU A 147 8.91 -17.02 -3.22
CA GLU A 147 9.38 -15.66 -2.89
C GLU A 147 9.37 -14.69 -4.07
N LYS A 148 8.48 -14.94 -5.02
CA LYS A 148 8.19 -14.04 -6.14
C LYS A 148 6.69 -13.92 -6.31
N THR A 149 6.23 -12.74 -6.73
CA THR A 149 4.82 -12.49 -7.03
C THR A 149 4.59 -12.74 -8.52
N HIS A 150 3.68 -13.65 -8.84
CA HIS A 150 3.33 -14.02 -10.21
C HIS A 150 1.97 -13.42 -10.58
N GLU A 151 1.93 -12.71 -11.71
CA GLU A 151 0.69 -12.18 -12.30
C GLU A 151 0.15 -13.21 -13.30
N LEU A 152 -1.06 -13.71 -13.05
CA LEU A 152 -1.65 -14.80 -13.80
C LEU A 152 -3.04 -14.41 -14.31
N TRP A 153 -3.21 -14.55 -15.63
CA TRP A 153 -4.51 -14.59 -16.28
C TRP A 153 -4.87 -16.05 -16.53
N GLN A 154 -5.87 -16.54 -15.81
CA GLN A 154 -6.29 -17.93 -15.92
C GLN A 154 -7.70 -18.01 -16.52
N GLU A 155 -7.80 -18.73 -17.63
CA GLU A 155 -9.08 -19.03 -18.26
C GLU A 155 -9.86 -20.07 -17.45
N LEU A 156 -11.17 -19.88 -17.39
CA LEU A 156 -12.08 -20.80 -16.72
C LEU A 156 -12.32 -22.04 -17.58
N GLU A 157 -12.40 -23.23 -16.96
CA GLU A 157 -12.59 -24.54 -17.65
C GLU A 157 -13.80 -24.56 -18.61
N CYS A 158 -14.82 -23.71 -18.39
CA CYS A 158 -16.00 -23.63 -19.25
C CYS A 158 -15.86 -22.63 -20.42
N GLY A 159 -14.68 -22.04 -20.66
CA GLY A 159 -14.43 -21.04 -21.72
C GLY A 159 -15.15 -19.70 -21.51
N GLN A 160 -15.75 -19.50 -20.34
CA GLN A 160 -16.61 -18.36 -20.01
C GLN A 160 -15.87 -17.37 -19.09
N GLY A 161 -14.91 -16.66 -19.67
CA GLY A 161 -14.17 -15.60 -18.99
C GLY A 161 -12.83 -16.02 -18.39
N SER A 162 -12.03 -15.01 -18.06
CA SER A 162 -10.70 -15.16 -17.48
C SER A 162 -10.62 -14.42 -16.15
N ILE A 163 -9.90 -14.99 -15.18
CA ILE A 163 -9.67 -14.37 -13.88
C ILE A 163 -8.25 -13.83 -13.84
N HIS A 164 -8.10 -12.62 -13.32
CA HIS A 164 -6.83 -11.98 -13.05
C HIS A 164 -6.45 -12.09 -11.57
N LEU A 165 -5.32 -12.73 -11.29
CA LEU A 165 -4.84 -13.05 -9.95
C LEU A 165 -3.36 -12.69 -9.81
N LEU A 166 -2.96 -12.21 -8.63
CA LEU A 166 -1.57 -12.21 -8.20
C LEU A 166 -1.38 -13.29 -7.13
N ILE A 167 -0.43 -14.18 -7.34
CA ILE A 167 -0.10 -15.25 -6.39
C ILE A 167 1.36 -15.06 -5.93
N THR A 168 1.56 -14.99 -4.62
CA THR A 168 2.90 -15.01 -4.01
C THR A 168 3.01 -16.17 -3.04
N LEU A 169 3.98 -17.06 -3.27
CA LEU A 169 4.41 -18.06 -2.31
C LEU A 169 5.46 -17.42 -1.39
N SER A 170 5.23 -17.38 -0.08
CA SER A 170 6.11 -16.73 0.90
C SER A 170 6.19 -17.54 2.19
N GLY A 171 7.13 -17.20 3.09
CA GLY A 171 7.18 -17.78 4.43
C GLY A 171 7.46 -19.28 4.46
N THR A 172 8.62 -19.72 3.94
CA THR A 172 9.10 -21.10 4.15
C THR A 172 9.31 -21.38 5.64
N SER A 173 8.74 -22.50 6.13
CA SER A 173 8.92 -23.24 7.41
C SER A 173 9.65 -22.53 8.59
N ARG A 174 9.07 -22.69 9.80
CA ARG A 174 9.63 -22.32 11.12
C ARG A 174 11.01 -22.95 11.45
N ILE A 175 11.48 -23.86 10.61
CA ILE A 175 12.76 -24.55 10.74
C ILE A 175 13.38 -24.58 9.34
N MET A 176 14.46 -23.83 9.13
CA MET A 176 15.42 -24.21 8.10
C MET A 176 15.98 -25.58 8.52
N PRO A 177 15.96 -26.60 7.64
CA PRO A 177 16.71 -27.82 7.89
C PRO A 177 18.16 -27.44 8.22
N LEU A 178 18.66 -27.97 9.33
CA LEU A 178 19.98 -27.68 9.89
C LEU A 178 21.13 -27.94 8.90
N ASP A 179 20.86 -28.67 7.81
CA ASP A 179 21.86 -29.10 6.84
C ASP A 179 22.31 -28.00 5.86
N ASN A 180 21.60 -26.87 5.78
CA ASN A 180 21.95 -25.76 4.88
C ASN A 180 22.22 -24.44 5.63
N VAL A 181 22.69 -24.51 6.87
CA VAL A 181 23.36 -23.35 7.48
C VAL A 181 24.77 -23.32 6.90
N PRO A 182 25.11 -22.41 5.96
CA PRO A 182 26.51 -22.13 5.73
C PRO A 182 27.07 -21.69 7.08
N THR A 183 27.97 -22.48 7.66
CA THR A 183 28.72 -22.15 8.89
C THR A 183 29.73 -21.02 8.63
N THR A 184 29.43 -20.16 7.65
CA THR A 184 30.13 -18.92 7.36
C THR A 184 29.11 -17.80 7.44
N THR A 185 29.44 -16.81 8.26
CA THR A 185 28.75 -15.56 8.57
C THR A 185 28.45 -14.65 7.38
N ALA A 186 28.45 -15.17 6.15
CA ALA A 186 28.22 -14.42 4.92
C ALA A 186 26.89 -14.80 4.28
N VAL A 187 25.83 -14.06 4.60
CA VAL A 187 24.69 -13.93 3.68
C VAL A 187 25.28 -13.36 2.39
N GLN A 188 25.28 -14.14 1.31
CA GLN A 188 25.70 -13.65 0.01
C GLN A 188 24.66 -12.65 -0.47
N HIS A 189 24.97 -11.37 -0.30
CA HIS A 189 24.18 -10.29 -0.88
C HIS A 189 24.30 -10.40 -2.40
N ALA A 190 23.26 -10.89 -3.07
CA ALA A 190 23.23 -10.94 -4.52
C ALA A 190 23.14 -9.51 -5.04
N THR A 191 24.28 -8.92 -5.40
CA THR A 191 24.32 -7.64 -6.10
C THR A 191 23.66 -7.84 -7.46
N PRO A 192 22.63 -7.05 -7.83
CA PRO A 192 22.00 -7.17 -9.13
C PRO A 192 23.07 -6.97 -10.23
N GLU A 193 23.02 -7.79 -11.27
CA GLU A 193 23.96 -7.72 -12.39
C GLU A 193 23.81 -6.37 -13.11
N GLY A 194 24.70 -5.42 -12.82
CA GLY A 194 24.65 -4.06 -13.37
C GLY A 194 24.64 -4.02 -14.90
N ASP A 195 25.23 -5.02 -15.56
CA ASP A 195 25.28 -5.12 -17.02
C ASP A 195 23.90 -5.30 -17.64
N LYS A 196 22.96 -5.96 -16.95
CA LYS A 196 21.60 -6.23 -17.45
C LYS A 196 20.77 -4.94 -17.61
N PHE A 197 20.97 -3.95 -16.73
CA PHE A 197 20.18 -2.71 -16.70
C PHE A 197 20.94 -1.48 -17.23
N SER A 198 21.98 -1.71 -18.03
CA SER A 198 22.72 -0.64 -18.71
C SER A 198 21.81 0.21 -19.61
N TRP A 199 22.08 1.53 -19.67
CA TRP A 199 21.25 2.50 -20.40
C TRP A 199 21.02 2.15 -21.88
N TYR A 200 22.02 1.53 -22.54
CA TYR A 200 21.98 1.16 -23.95
C TYR A 200 21.21 -0.15 -24.24
N ARG A 201 20.91 -0.97 -23.22
CA ARG A 201 20.14 -2.22 -23.40
C ARG A 201 18.65 -1.94 -23.27
N LEU A 202 17.98 -1.80 -24.41
CA LEU A 202 16.55 -1.54 -24.54
C LEU A 202 15.80 -2.82 -24.92
N ASP A 203 15.88 -3.85 -24.08
CA ASP A 203 15.20 -5.13 -24.31
C ASP A 203 13.67 -4.95 -24.40
N ASN A 204 12.96 -5.85 -25.10
CA ASN A 204 11.52 -5.77 -25.35
C ASN A 204 10.62 -5.80 -24.09
N ASN A 205 11.15 -6.14 -22.91
CA ASN A 205 10.39 -5.99 -21.67
C ASN A 205 10.42 -4.52 -21.20
N TRP A 206 9.40 -3.75 -21.57
CA TRP A 206 9.21 -2.35 -21.18
C TRP A 206 8.44 -2.18 -19.85
N GLY A 207 7.90 -3.28 -19.30
CA GLY A 207 7.21 -3.27 -18.01
C GLY A 207 8.18 -3.22 -16.83
N GLU A 208 9.27 -3.98 -16.94
CA GLU A 208 10.34 -4.07 -15.96
C GLU A 208 11.48 -3.09 -16.30
N VAL A 209 11.71 -2.14 -15.40
CA VAL A 209 12.68 -1.04 -15.57
C VAL A 209 13.98 -1.32 -14.82
N GLY A 210 13.92 -2.15 -13.79
CA GLY A 210 15.05 -2.45 -12.92
C GLY A 210 14.79 -3.61 -11.97
N GLU A 211 15.74 -3.84 -11.08
CA GLU A 211 15.73 -4.88 -10.07
C GLU A 211 16.24 -4.31 -8.74
N LEU A 212 15.56 -4.68 -7.65
CA LEU A 212 15.91 -4.33 -6.28
C LEU A 212 16.20 -5.60 -5.50
N THR A 213 17.42 -5.74 -5.00
CA THR A 213 17.75 -6.75 -4.00
C THR A 213 17.70 -6.11 -2.61
N VAL A 214 16.95 -6.72 -1.70
CA VAL A 214 16.83 -6.30 -0.29
C VAL A 214 17.26 -7.43 0.60
N THR A 215 18.30 -7.21 1.40
CA THR A 215 18.74 -8.13 2.44
C THR A 215 18.28 -7.66 3.79
N VAL A 216 17.44 -8.47 4.44
CA VAL A 216 16.93 -8.21 5.79
C VAL A 216 17.78 -8.99 6.77
N TYR A 217 18.56 -8.28 7.59
CA TYR A 217 19.44 -8.90 8.59
C TYR A 217 18.68 -9.20 9.87
N GLY A 218 18.17 -8.17 10.52
CA GLY A 218 17.48 -8.30 11.80
C GLY A 218 16.82 -7.00 12.24
N ALA A 219 16.13 -7.05 13.36
CA ALA A 219 15.58 -5.88 14.02
C ALA A 219 16.00 -5.86 15.49
N GLU A 220 16.00 -4.68 16.09
CA GLU A 220 16.32 -4.47 17.50
C GLU A 220 15.20 -3.69 18.20
N GLY A 221 14.99 -3.99 19.48
CA GLY A 221 14.09 -3.22 20.33
C GLY A 221 12.60 -3.41 20.03
N LEU A 222 12.21 -4.51 19.37
CA LEU A 222 10.79 -4.83 19.16
C LEU A 222 10.12 -5.15 20.50
N CYS A 223 8.95 -4.58 20.74
CA CYS A 223 8.16 -4.87 21.94
C CYS A 223 6.85 -5.54 21.55
N ALA A 224 6.62 -6.75 22.07
CA ALA A 224 5.37 -7.46 21.87
C ALA A 224 4.23 -6.78 22.64
N LEU A 225 3.02 -6.83 22.09
CA LEU A 225 1.80 -6.34 22.76
C LEU A 225 1.27 -7.32 23.82
N GLY A 226 1.94 -8.45 24.04
CA GLY A 226 1.56 -9.50 24.99
C GLY A 226 2.22 -9.39 26.38
N ILE A 227 1.63 -10.07 27.36
CA ILE A 227 2.05 -10.11 28.79
C ILE A 227 3.49 -10.63 28.94
N SER A 228 3.97 -11.45 28.01
CA SER A 228 5.32 -12.04 28.04
C SER A 228 6.44 -11.09 27.57
N GLY A 229 6.13 -9.96 26.92
CA GLY A 229 7.13 -9.02 26.39
C GLY A 229 7.99 -9.55 25.21
N LYS A 230 7.82 -10.80 24.79
CA LYS A 230 8.53 -11.45 23.67
C LYS A 230 7.60 -11.59 22.46
N ALA A 231 8.08 -11.23 21.27
CA ALA A 231 7.30 -11.22 20.03
C ALA A 231 7.69 -12.40 19.12
N ASP A 232 6.72 -12.97 18.41
CA ASP A 232 6.97 -13.93 17.33
C ASP A 232 6.98 -13.14 16.01
N SER A 233 8.13 -12.60 15.64
CA SER A 233 8.19 -11.53 14.65
C SER A 233 8.51 -12.02 13.24
N TYR A 234 7.84 -11.43 12.25
CA TYR A 234 8.15 -11.58 10.84
C TYR A 234 8.04 -10.24 10.13
N CYS A 235 8.77 -10.13 9.02
CA CYS A 235 8.78 -8.95 8.17
C CYS A 235 7.95 -9.19 6.91
N VAL A 236 7.22 -8.15 6.51
CA VAL A 236 6.46 -8.10 5.26
C VAL A 236 7.08 -7.01 4.41
N LEU A 237 7.66 -7.40 3.28
CA LEU A 237 8.22 -6.50 2.29
C LEU A 237 7.21 -6.31 1.16
N GLU A 238 6.85 -5.06 0.89
CA GLU A 238 5.89 -4.68 -0.15
C GLU A 238 6.54 -3.66 -1.09
N LEU A 239 6.64 -3.99 -2.37
CA LEU A 239 7.01 -3.08 -3.44
C LEU A 239 5.89 -3.09 -4.49
N ASP A 240 5.21 -1.97 -4.66
CA ASP A 240 4.01 -1.85 -5.51
C ASP A 240 2.95 -2.92 -5.16
N ASN A 241 2.72 -3.86 -6.08
CA ASN A 241 1.79 -5.00 -5.92
C ASN A 241 2.52 -6.30 -5.51
N SER A 242 3.85 -6.31 -5.53
CA SER A 242 4.66 -7.43 -5.05
C SER A 242 4.75 -7.41 -3.54
N ARG A 243 4.47 -8.55 -2.92
CA ARG A 243 4.49 -8.66 -1.45
C ARG A 243 5.08 -9.99 -1.02
N ILE A 244 6.21 -9.94 -0.33
CA ILE A 244 6.90 -11.11 0.21
C ILE A 244 6.88 -11.05 1.74
N GLN A 245 6.76 -12.23 2.36
CA GLN A 245 6.84 -12.39 3.81
C GLN A 245 8.04 -13.27 4.18
N THR A 246 8.80 -12.81 5.18
CA THR A 246 9.94 -13.56 5.75
C THR A 246 9.47 -14.72 6.62
N HIS A 247 10.39 -15.61 6.99
CA HIS A 247 10.12 -16.59 8.03
C HIS A 247 9.91 -15.90 9.39
N THR A 248 9.16 -16.56 10.28
CA THR A 248 8.92 -16.05 11.64
C THR A 248 10.04 -16.49 12.57
N VAL A 249 10.56 -15.55 13.37
CA VAL A 249 11.50 -15.83 14.46
C VAL A 249 10.73 -15.74 15.79
N PRO A 250 10.56 -16.86 16.52
CA PRO A 250 9.75 -16.88 17.72
C PRO A 250 10.49 -16.33 18.95
N GLY A 251 9.75 -15.68 19.84
CA GLY A 251 10.13 -15.45 21.24
C GLY A 251 11.31 -14.48 21.49
N THR A 252 11.53 -13.50 20.61
CA THR A 252 12.65 -12.54 20.74
C THR A 252 12.24 -11.09 20.45
N SER A 253 12.86 -10.13 21.14
CA SER A 253 12.80 -8.69 20.83
C SER A 253 13.72 -8.30 19.68
N ASP A 254 14.74 -9.13 19.42
CA ASP A 254 15.83 -8.85 18.49
C ASP A 254 15.95 -10.00 17.48
N PRO A 255 15.00 -10.13 16.53
CA PRO A 255 14.97 -11.20 15.55
C PRO A 255 16.08 -11.04 14.50
N MET A 256 16.66 -12.16 14.08
CA MET A 256 17.58 -12.23 12.94
C MET A 256 16.98 -13.09 11.84
N TRP A 257 16.76 -12.49 10.66
CA TRP A 257 16.24 -13.17 9.48
C TRP A 257 17.34 -13.52 8.46
N ASN A 258 18.37 -12.69 8.32
CA ASN A 258 19.53 -12.93 7.44
C ASN A 258 19.18 -13.48 6.04
N LYS A 259 18.24 -12.83 5.36
CA LYS A 259 17.74 -13.31 4.07
C LYS A 259 17.57 -12.20 3.04
N SER A 260 17.98 -12.50 1.81
CA SER A 260 17.87 -11.62 0.66
C SER A 260 16.64 -11.94 -0.17
N TYR A 261 15.96 -10.89 -0.64
CA TYR A 261 14.78 -10.96 -1.48
C TYR A 261 14.97 -10.03 -2.68
N THR A 262 14.46 -10.45 -3.83
CA THR A 262 14.63 -9.71 -5.08
C THR A 262 13.26 -9.28 -5.62
N PHE A 263 13.14 -8.02 -6.00
CA PHE A 263 11.91 -7.43 -6.52
C PHE A 263 12.14 -6.83 -7.91
N PRO A 264 11.27 -7.12 -8.89
CA PRO A 264 11.27 -6.38 -10.15
C PRO A 264 10.74 -4.95 -9.89
N ILE A 265 11.40 -3.96 -10.49
CA ILE A 265 11.04 -2.55 -10.39
C ILE A 265 10.29 -2.16 -11.66
N ASN A 266 9.00 -1.84 -11.51
CA ASN A 266 8.18 -1.34 -12.61
C ASN A 266 8.17 0.19 -12.70
N ASP A 267 8.51 0.88 -11.60
CA ASP A 267 8.56 2.34 -11.51
C ASP A 267 9.63 2.76 -10.49
N VAL A 268 10.56 3.61 -10.89
CA VAL A 268 11.66 4.08 -10.02
C VAL A 268 11.18 5.02 -8.92
N THR A 269 9.98 5.60 -9.07
CA THR A 269 9.39 6.49 -8.06
C THR A 269 8.63 5.74 -6.97
N SER A 270 8.58 4.41 -7.05
CA SER A 270 7.94 3.55 -6.06
C SER A 270 8.66 3.55 -4.71
N MET A 271 8.00 3.01 -3.69
CA MET A 271 8.52 2.90 -2.33
C MET A 271 8.48 1.47 -1.85
N LEU A 272 9.61 1.02 -1.32
CA LEU A 272 9.68 -0.24 -0.58
C LEU A 272 9.08 -0.02 0.81
N THR A 273 7.99 -0.71 1.10
CA THR A 273 7.36 -0.68 2.41
C THR A 273 7.69 -1.95 3.18
N ILE A 274 8.30 -1.82 4.34
CA ILE A 274 8.60 -2.94 5.23
C ILE A 274 7.75 -2.80 6.48
N THR A 275 7.01 -3.85 6.81
CA THR A 275 6.13 -3.89 7.99
C THR A 275 6.50 -5.08 8.85
N VAL A 276 6.85 -4.81 10.11
CA VAL A 276 7.12 -5.84 11.10
C VAL A 276 5.82 -6.19 11.83
N LYS A 277 5.50 -7.47 11.89
CA LYS A 277 4.28 -7.99 12.51
C LYS A 277 4.60 -9.13 13.46
N ASP A 278 3.71 -9.33 14.42
CA ASP A 278 3.77 -10.43 15.38
C ASP A 278 2.78 -11.53 14.96
N GLU A 279 3.25 -12.77 14.85
CA GLU A 279 2.44 -13.94 14.51
C GLU A 279 1.41 -14.24 15.60
N SER A 280 1.74 -13.97 16.88
CA SER A 280 0.84 -14.21 18.02
C SER A 280 -0.41 -13.32 17.98
N ILE A 281 -0.34 -12.16 17.30
CA ILE A 281 -1.39 -11.14 17.23
C ILE A 281 -2.33 -11.36 16.03
N ILE A 282 -1.93 -12.15 15.03
CA ILE A 282 -2.74 -12.45 13.83
C ILE A 282 -4.14 -12.98 14.22
N ASN A 283 -4.25 -13.67 15.37
CA ASN A 283 -5.48 -14.29 15.84
C ASN A 283 -6.43 -13.35 16.61
N THR A 284 -5.97 -12.17 17.06
CA THR A 284 -6.73 -11.35 18.04
C THR A 284 -7.14 -9.98 17.51
N MET A 285 -6.32 -9.33 16.69
CA MET A 285 -6.62 -8.02 16.10
C MET A 285 -6.03 -7.94 14.68
N LYS A 286 -6.89 -7.98 13.65
CA LYS A 286 -6.47 -7.68 12.26
C LYS A 286 -5.94 -6.23 12.23
N ASP A 287 -4.68 -6.06 11.85
CA ASP A 287 -4.00 -4.80 11.52
C ASP A 287 -3.12 -4.13 12.60
N GLU A 288 -2.85 -4.77 13.74
CA GLU A 288 -1.84 -4.24 14.67
C GLU A 288 -0.42 -4.63 14.22
N THR A 289 0.43 -3.63 13.95
CA THR A 289 1.80 -3.79 13.43
C THR A 289 2.81 -3.34 14.49
N LEU A 290 3.91 -4.08 14.65
CA LEU A 290 4.99 -3.71 15.59
C LEU A 290 5.76 -2.46 15.12
N GLY A 291 5.87 -2.28 13.80
CA GLY A 291 6.49 -1.12 13.19
C GLY A 291 6.35 -1.14 11.66
N LYS A 292 6.38 0.03 11.04
CA LYS A 292 6.29 0.18 9.59
C LYS A 292 7.29 1.23 9.10
N ILE A 293 7.97 0.95 8.00
CA ILE A 293 8.84 1.87 7.29
C ILE A 293 8.52 1.86 5.78
N SER A 294 8.69 3.00 5.12
CA SER A 294 8.54 3.15 3.67
C SER A 294 9.72 3.92 3.09
N ILE A 295 10.55 3.25 2.30
CA ILE A 295 11.81 3.78 1.75
C ILE A 295 11.63 4.04 0.25
N PRO A 296 11.80 5.27 -0.24
CA PRO A 296 11.78 5.57 -1.67
C PRO A 296 12.98 4.97 -2.39
N LEU A 297 12.75 4.33 -3.54
CA LEU A 297 13.82 3.65 -4.29
C LEU A 297 14.96 4.59 -4.69
N LEU A 298 14.64 5.81 -5.12
CA LEU A 298 15.64 6.83 -5.53
C LEU A 298 16.52 7.34 -4.38
N THR A 299 16.20 7.00 -3.14
CA THR A 299 16.98 7.43 -1.96
C THR A 299 17.92 6.34 -1.43
N ILE A 300 17.86 5.15 -2.02
CA ILE A 300 18.68 4.00 -1.63
C ILE A 300 20.12 4.23 -2.07
N VAL A 301 21.06 3.99 -1.13
CA VAL A 301 22.49 3.91 -1.41
C VAL A 301 22.84 2.44 -1.60
N ASN A 302 23.49 2.11 -2.72
CA ASN A 302 23.77 0.73 -3.08
C ASN A 302 24.78 0.09 -2.11
N ASP A 303 24.45 -1.14 -1.69
CA ASP A 303 25.28 -2.05 -0.90
C ASP A 303 25.68 -1.55 0.50
N GLU A 304 25.03 -0.51 1.00
CA GLU A 304 25.24 0.01 2.34
C GLU A 304 24.36 -0.73 3.38
N LYS A 305 24.96 -1.17 4.48
CA LYS A 305 24.24 -1.72 5.63
C LYS A 305 23.84 -0.59 6.57
N ALA A 306 22.56 -0.27 6.63
CA ALA A 306 22.05 0.83 7.44
C ALA A 306 20.96 0.38 8.41
N TRP A 307 20.88 1.08 9.54
CA TRP A 307 19.80 0.96 10.51
C TRP A 307 18.70 1.96 10.19
N PHE A 308 17.47 1.49 10.20
CA PHE A 308 16.29 2.30 9.94
C PHE A 308 15.34 2.26 11.11
N ASP A 309 14.84 3.42 11.53
CA ASP A 309 13.84 3.51 12.60
C ASP A 309 12.47 3.06 12.08
N LEU A 310 11.82 2.18 12.83
CA LEU A 310 10.47 1.71 12.52
C LEU A 310 9.47 2.69 13.12
N ASN A 311 8.69 3.37 12.27
CA ASN A 311 7.64 4.26 12.75
C ASN A 311 6.57 3.43 13.46
N ASN A 312 6.35 3.72 14.74
CA ASN A 312 5.36 3.02 15.52
C ASN A 312 4.02 3.77 15.50
N ARG A 313 3.05 3.20 14.79
CA ARG A 313 1.69 3.75 14.76
C ARG A 313 0.98 3.60 16.11
N SER A 314 1.45 2.72 16.98
CA SER A 314 0.87 2.51 18.30
C SER A 314 1.49 3.49 19.30
N LYS A 315 0.69 4.46 19.74
CA LYS A 315 1.03 5.41 20.83
C LYS A 315 1.46 4.71 22.14
N LYS A 316 1.29 3.38 22.27
CA LYS A 316 1.62 2.59 23.47
C LYS A 316 3.10 2.19 23.59
N SER A 317 3.85 2.07 22.50
CA SER A 317 5.28 1.70 22.56
C SER A 317 6.19 2.88 22.86
N ALA A 318 5.79 4.09 22.43
CA ALA A 318 6.48 5.35 22.76
C ALA A 318 6.56 5.59 24.28
N ILE A 319 5.57 5.09 25.03
CA ILE A 319 5.51 5.19 26.50
C ILE A 319 6.58 4.29 27.17
N LYS A 320 7.14 3.30 26.46
CA LYS A 320 8.08 2.31 27.01
C LYS A 320 9.55 2.57 26.65
N GLY A 321 9.87 3.66 25.96
CA GLY A 321 11.24 4.10 25.70
C GLY A 321 12.07 3.25 24.71
N ASN A 322 11.49 2.21 24.11
CA ASN A 322 12.17 1.42 23.07
C ASN A 322 11.98 2.07 21.70
N SER A 323 13.09 2.33 20.98
CA SER A 323 13.08 2.71 19.57
C SER A 323 13.29 1.45 18.73
N PRO A 324 12.24 0.88 18.10
CA PRO A 324 12.42 -0.30 17.26
C PRO A 324 13.18 0.08 15.99
N LYS A 325 14.25 -0.66 15.68
CA LYS A 325 15.10 -0.43 14.50
C LYS A 325 15.21 -1.69 13.67
N ILE A 326 15.43 -1.55 12.37
CA ILE A 326 15.66 -2.66 11.44
C ILE A 326 16.94 -2.43 10.65
N GLN A 327 17.76 -3.48 10.53
CA GLN A 327 18.99 -3.45 9.75
C GLN A 327 18.75 -4.02 8.36
N LEU A 328 19.01 -3.20 7.34
CA LEU A 328 18.76 -3.53 5.94
C LEU A 328 19.98 -3.21 5.09
N GLN A 329 20.20 -4.01 4.06
CA GLN A 329 21.09 -3.68 2.94
C GLN A 329 20.30 -3.78 1.65
N MET A 330 20.44 -2.79 0.79
CA MET A 330 19.68 -2.69 -0.44
C MET A 330 20.63 -2.40 -1.60
N SER A 331 20.38 -3.03 -2.74
CA SER A 331 21.11 -2.72 -3.98
C SER A 331 20.10 -2.64 -5.11
N ILE A 332 20.14 -1.51 -5.83
CA ILE A 332 19.20 -1.19 -6.89
C ILE A 332 19.95 -1.01 -8.21
N ALA A 333 19.48 -1.70 -9.25
CA ALA A 333 19.93 -1.54 -10.63
C ALA A 333 18.73 -1.22 -11.52
N TRP A 334 18.84 -0.19 -12.36
CA TRP A 334 17.73 0.24 -13.22
C TRP A 334 18.24 0.94 -14.47
N ASN A 335 17.49 0.80 -15.57
CA ASN A 335 17.81 1.49 -16.82
C ASN A 335 17.18 2.91 -16.81
N PRO A 336 18.00 3.98 -16.91
CA PRO A 336 17.50 5.35 -16.81
C PRO A 336 16.61 5.79 -17.96
N ILE A 337 16.83 5.26 -19.17
CA ILE A 337 16.03 5.59 -20.36
C ILE A 337 14.65 4.93 -20.24
N LYS A 338 14.61 3.62 -19.96
CA LYS A 338 13.35 2.90 -19.74
C LYS A 338 12.55 3.52 -18.59
N ALA A 339 13.22 3.85 -17.49
CA ALA A 339 12.62 4.54 -16.36
C ALA A 339 11.98 5.86 -16.76
N SER A 340 12.70 6.69 -17.51
CA SER A 340 12.22 8.01 -17.94
C SER A 340 10.93 7.92 -18.77
N PHE A 341 10.86 6.98 -19.72
CA PHE A 341 9.63 6.77 -20.51
C PHE A 341 8.48 6.19 -19.68
N ARG A 342 8.79 5.33 -18.71
CA ARG A 342 7.78 4.76 -17.80
C ARG A 342 7.08 5.82 -16.96
N LEU A 343 7.74 6.96 -16.68
CA LEU A 343 7.15 8.09 -15.96
C LEU A 343 5.99 8.80 -16.70
N LEU A 344 5.77 8.48 -17.97
CA LEU A 344 4.63 8.98 -18.76
C LEU A 344 3.47 7.97 -18.82
N SER A 345 3.72 6.73 -18.38
CA SER A 345 2.72 5.67 -18.30
C SER A 345 1.93 5.80 -16.99
N PRO A 346 0.67 5.33 -16.92
CA PRO A 346 -0.13 5.42 -15.71
C PRO A 346 0.58 4.70 -14.55
N LYS A 347 0.54 5.30 -13.36
CA LYS A 347 1.09 4.69 -12.15
C LYS A 347 0.32 3.40 -11.85
N THR A 348 1.03 2.31 -11.57
CA THR A 348 0.39 1.05 -11.16
C THR A 348 -0.35 1.28 -9.85
N ASN A 349 -1.68 1.20 -9.88
CA ASN A 349 -2.49 1.32 -8.69
C ASN A 349 -2.19 0.15 -7.74
N LYS A 350 -1.93 0.45 -6.47
CA LYS A 350 -1.77 -0.57 -5.45
C LYS A 350 -3.14 -1.19 -5.16
N TYR A 351 -3.36 -2.44 -5.58
CA TYR A 351 -4.69 -3.07 -5.49
C TYR A 351 -5.22 -3.18 -4.06
N THR A 352 -4.35 -3.16 -3.05
CA THR A 352 -4.73 -3.43 -1.65
C THR A 352 -4.93 -2.16 -0.81
N GLU A 353 -4.78 -0.94 -1.33
CA GLU A 353 -4.98 0.26 -0.51
C GLU A 353 -6.47 0.51 -0.23
N PRO A 354 -6.94 0.42 1.02
CA PRO A 354 -8.25 0.93 1.37
C PRO A 354 -8.21 2.45 1.22
N THR A 355 -9.09 3.01 0.39
CA THR A 355 -9.32 4.46 0.33
C THR A 355 -9.52 4.98 1.77
N PRO A 356 -8.71 5.93 2.26
CA PRO A 356 -8.86 6.42 3.62
C PRO A 356 -10.15 7.23 3.71
N LYS A 357 -11.24 6.58 4.16
CA LYS A 357 -12.50 7.23 4.51
C LYS A 357 -12.39 7.87 5.90
N THR A 358 -11.45 8.80 6.08
CA THR A 358 -11.38 9.57 7.33
C THR A 358 -11.47 11.07 7.05
N PHE A 359 -12.50 11.67 7.62
CA PHE A 359 -12.75 13.11 7.62
C PHE A 359 -11.79 13.78 8.62
N ASN A 360 -10.60 14.16 8.16
CA ASN A 360 -9.62 14.84 9.00
C ASN A 360 -9.79 16.35 8.88
N ILE A 361 -10.59 16.95 9.77
CA ILE A 361 -10.90 18.38 9.83
C ILE A 361 -9.63 19.27 9.86
N PRO A 362 -8.57 18.94 10.63
CA PRO A 362 -7.36 19.78 10.65
C PRO A 362 -6.61 19.84 9.31
N LEU A 363 -6.67 18.77 8.51
CA LEU A 363 -6.02 18.73 7.20
C LEU A 363 -6.72 19.68 6.21
N ILE A 364 -8.04 19.80 6.31
CA ILE A 364 -8.84 20.71 5.49
C ILE A 364 -8.44 22.15 5.79
N TYR A 365 -8.32 22.51 7.07
CA TYR A 365 -7.92 23.87 7.46
C TYR A 365 -6.52 24.22 6.93
N SER A 366 -5.56 23.31 7.05
CA SER A 366 -4.22 23.50 6.48
C SER A 366 -4.23 23.64 4.95
N ASN A 367 -5.04 22.83 4.25
CA ASN A 367 -5.18 22.91 2.79
C ASN A 367 -5.87 24.20 2.34
N LEU A 368 -6.85 24.69 3.10
CA LEU A 368 -7.51 25.98 2.86
C LEU A 368 -6.56 27.16 3.08
N LYS A 369 -5.65 27.09 4.08
CA LYS A 369 -4.61 28.12 4.28
C LYS A 369 -3.72 28.25 3.04
N PHE A 370 -3.25 27.14 2.48
CA PHE A 370 -2.43 27.16 1.27
C PHE A 370 -3.16 27.77 0.06
N ILE A 371 -4.45 27.45 -0.10
CA ILE A 371 -5.29 28.04 -1.16
C ILE A 371 -5.45 29.54 -0.94
N LYS A 372 -5.75 29.95 0.30
CA LYS A 372 -5.86 31.35 0.71
C LYS A 372 -4.58 32.11 0.33
N ASP A 373 -3.41 31.57 0.67
CA ASP A 373 -2.12 32.19 0.38
C ASP A 373 -1.88 32.36 -1.13
N ILE A 374 -2.28 31.39 -1.96
CA ILE A 374 -2.23 31.51 -3.42
C ILE A 374 -3.17 32.61 -3.92
N PHE A 375 -4.41 32.66 -3.42
CA PHE A 375 -5.36 33.71 -3.81
C PHE A 375 -4.86 35.09 -3.41
N TYR A 376 -4.24 35.25 -2.23
CA TYR A 376 -3.61 36.52 -1.85
C TYR A 376 -2.44 36.88 -2.76
N ALA A 377 -1.59 35.92 -3.12
CA ALA A 377 -0.49 36.16 -4.06
C ALA A 377 -1.01 36.60 -5.44
N VAL A 378 -2.08 35.98 -5.95
CA VAL A 378 -2.73 36.35 -7.21
C VAL A 378 -3.39 37.72 -7.11
N TYR A 379 -4.10 38.00 -6.01
CA TYR A 379 -4.75 39.29 -5.77
C TYR A 379 -3.72 40.42 -5.73
N TYR A 380 -2.67 40.26 -4.94
CA TYR A 380 -1.60 41.24 -4.79
C TYR A 380 -0.82 41.42 -6.10
N GLY A 381 -0.54 40.34 -6.83
CA GLY A 381 0.04 40.40 -8.16
C GLY A 381 -0.83 41.15 -9.17
N ASN A 382 -2.15 40.94 -9.11
CA ASN A 382 -3.11 41.67 -9.94
C ASN A 382 -3.16 43.16 -9.58
N GLU A 383 -3.14 43.53 -8.31
CA GLU A 383 -3.03 44.93 -7.90
C GLU A 383 -1.74 45.56 -8.42
N HIS A 384 -0.61 44.88 -8.32
CA HIS A 384 0.65 45.37 -8.89
C HIS A 384 0.60 45.57 -10.41
N LEU A 385 -0.05 44.66 -11.15
CA LEU A 385 -0.24 44.84 -12.58
C LEU A 385 -1.12 46.04 -12.89
N LYS A 386 -2.19 46.28 -12.11
CA LYS A 386 -3.02 47.49 -12.24
C LYS A 386 -2.22 48.76 -11.98
N TYR A 387 -1.45 48.80 -10.89
CA TYR A 387 -0.58 49.93 -10.57
C TYR A 387 0.43 50.25 -11.68
N LEU A 388 0.94 49.22 -12.37
CA LEU A 388 1.82 49.37 -13.53
C LEU A 388 1.08 49.87 -14.79
N PHE A 389 -0.17 49.46 -15.00
CA PHE A 389 -0.98 49.88 -16.15
C PHE A 389 -1.63 51.25 -16.00
N GLU A 390 -1.93 51.66 -14.77
CA GLU A 390 -2.53 52.97 -14.45
C GLU A 390 -1.49 54.10 -14.34
N TRP A 391 -0.20 53.81 -14.56
CA TRP A 391 0.91 54.78 -14.56
C TRP A 391 1.09 55.56 -13.24
N GLU A 392 0.65 55.01 -12.12
CA GLU A 392 0.72 55.68 -10.81
C GLU A 392 2.17 56.02 -10.42
N ASN A 393 3.12 55.16 -10.80
CA ASN A 393 4.54 55.47 -10.80
C ASN A 393 5.08 55.53 -12.24
N ARG A 394 5.39 56.75 -12.70
CA ARG A 394 5.73 57.03 -14.10
C ARG A 394 7.02 56.34 -14.57
N GLU A 395 8.03 56.24 -13.70
CA GLU A 395 9.32 55.63 -14.04
C GLU A 395 9.22 54.10 -14.13
N LYS A 396 8.57 53.47 -13.16
CA LYS A 396 8.39 52.01 -13.12
C LYS A 396 7.50 51.52 -14.25
N SER A 397 6.43 52.26 -14.57
CA SER A 397 5.50 51.92 -15.65
C SER A 397 6.16 52.10 -17.02
N ALA A 398 6.98 53.15 -17.21
CA ALA A 398 7.77 53.34 -18.43
C ALA A 398 8.81 52.21 -18.61
N LEU A 399 9.52 51.82 -17.55
CA LEU A 399 10.48 50.71 -17.59
C LEU A 399 9.78 49.38 -17.89
N ALA A 400 8.64 49.11 -17.25
CA ALA A 400 7.85 47.90 -17.50
C ALA A 400 7.34 47.85 -18.95
N LEU A 401 6.84 48.96 -19.49
CA LEU A 401 6.44 49.05 -20.91
C LEU A 401 7.63 48.80 -21.85
N SER A 402 8.77 49.42 -21.59
CA SER A 402 9.99 49.20 -22.37
C SER A 402 10.43 47.74 -22.33
N ALA A 403 10.46 47.13 -21.15
CA ALA A 403 10.79 45.72 -20.97
C ALA A 403 9.78 44.79 -21.68
N TRP A 404 8.48 45.12 -21.64
CA TRP A 404 7.45 44.37 -22.35
C TRP A 404 7.62 44.43 -23.87
N LEU A 405 7.87 45.63 -24.42
CA LEU A 405 8.11 45.81 -25.85
C LEU A 405 9.39 45.08 -26.30
N LEU A 406 10.48 45.20 -25.55
CA LEU A 406 11.72 44.49 -25.81
C LEU A 406 11.53 42.97 -25.73
N PHE A 407 10.82 42.48 -24.71
CA PHE A 407 10.51 41.06 -24.56
C PHE A 407 9.81 40.54 -25.82
N TRP A 408 8.67 41.12 -26.21
CA TRP A 408 7.92 40.64 -27.37
C TRP A 408 8.61 40.86 -28.71
N PHE A 409 9.49 41.87 -28.82
CA PHE A 409 10.29 42.07 -30.02
C PHE A 409 11.32 40.95 -30.23
N PHE A 410 11.97 40.48 -29.16
CA PHE A 410 12.98 39.42 -29.24
C PHE A 410 12.42 38.01 -29.02
N PHE A 411 11.24 37.89 -28.43
CA PHE A 411 10.66 36.60 -28.06
C PHE A 411 10.30 35.78 -29.30
N ARG A 412 10.94 34.62 -29.42
CA ARG A 412 10.63 33.59 -30.42
C ARG A 412 10.08 32.35 -29.71
N MET A 413 9.25 31.56 -30.39
CA MET A 413 8.59 30.39 -29.81
C MET A 413 9.56 29.38 -29.16
N TRP A 414 10.77 29.21 -29.70
CA TRP A 414 11.79 28.32 -29.13
C TRP A 414 12.33 28.77 -27.77
N MET A 415 12.11 30.03 -27.38
CA MET A 415 12.46 30.55 -26.06
C MET A 415 11.42 30.18 -24.99
N THR A 416 10.23 29.71 -25.37
CA THR A 416 9.16 29.34 -24.41
C THR A 416 9.62 28.27 -23.41
N PRO A 417 10.21 27.13 -23.83
CA PRO A 417 10.71 26.12 -22.88
C PRO A 417 11.87 26.63 -22.01
N LEU A 418 12.69 27.56 -22.54
CA LEU A 418 13.77 28.18 -21.77
C LEU A 418 13.24 29.13 -20.69
N LEU A 419 12.15 29.85 -20.95
CA LEU A 419 11.49 30.68 -19.94
C LEU A 419 10.98 29.82 -18.77
N VAL A 420 10.39 28.65 -19.07
CA VAL A 420 9.96 27.67 -18.06
C VAL A 420 11.15 27.04 -17.31
N LEU A 421 12.35 27.03 -17.91
CA LEU A 421 13.59 26.55 -17.26
C LEU A 421 14.13 27.53 -16.22
N ILE A 422 13.81 28.83 -16.30
CA ILE A 422 14.38 29.88 -15.41
C ILE A 422 14.15 29.57 -13.92
N PRO A 423 12.93 29.22 -13.45
CA PRO A 423 12.72 28.87 -12.05
C PRO A 423 13.56 27.66 -11.60
N PHE A 424 13.74 26.66 -12.46
CA PHE A 424 14.60 25.51 -12.16
C PHE A 424 16.05 25.94 -11.99
N LEU A 425 16.57 26.78 -12.87
CA LEU A 425 17.94 27.29 -12.77
C LEU A 425 18.13 28.16 -11.53
N TYR A 426 17.14 28.99 -11.18
CA TYR A 426 17.15 29.77 -9.95
C TYR A 426 17.30 28.87 -8.72
N PHE A 427 16.37 27.91 -8.51
CA PHE A 427 16.43 27.02 -7.35
C PHE A 427 17.66 26.10 -7.35
N TRP A 428 18.14 25.69 -8.52
CA TRP A 428 19.38 24.93 -8.67
C TRP A 428 20.60 25.74 -8.23
N ALA A 429 20.71 27.00 -8.66
CA ALA A 429 21.77 27.91 -8.26
C ALA A 429 21.73 28.23 -6.76
N THR A 430 20.53 28.51 -6.21
CA THR A 430 20.38 28.76 -4.76
C THR A 430 20.80 27.55 -3.93
N ARG A 431 20.51 26.33 -4.40
CA ARG A 431 20.92 25.09 -3.74
C ARG A 431 22.43 24.88 -3.78
N SER A 432 23.09 25.18 -4.91
CA SER A 432 24.55 25.07 -5.02
C SER A 432 25.27 26.05 -4.10
N SER A 433 24.69 27.24 -3.88
CA SER A 433 25.20 28.25 -2.94
C SER A 433 24.90 27.92 -1.47
N ALA A 434 23.89 27.10 -1.17
CA ALA A 434 23.52 26.70 0.20
C ALA A 434 24.44 25.64 0.83
N ASN A 435 25.44 25.11 0.11
CA ASN A 435 26.51 24.32 0.72
C ASN A 435 27.49 25.17 1.55
N LEU A 436 27.27 26.49 1.64
CA LEU A 436 28.07 27.41 2.43
C LEU A 436 27.16 28.41 3.19
N MET A 437 26.30 27.90 4.08
CA MET A 437 25.80 28.55 5.31
C MET A 437 24.58 27.79 5.85
N PRO A 438 24.49 27.51 7.16
CA PRO A 438 23.32 26.87 7.75
C PRO A 438 22.16 27.87 7.77
N ILE A 439 21.06 27.50 7.11
CA ILE A 439 19.83 28.28 7.10
C ILE A 439 19.20 28.19 8.49
N SER A 440 19.13 29.34 9.16
CA SER A 440 18.37 29.58 10.37
C SER A 440 16.91 29.21 10.18
N HIS A 441 16.37 28.45 11.14
CA HIS A 441 14.96 28.20 11.34
C HIS A 441 14.16 29.50 11.25
N PHE A 442 13.19 29.54 10.33
CA PHE A 442 12.01 30.40 10.48
C PHE A 442 10.94 29.54 11.14
N ASP A 443 10.82 29.70 12.45
CA ASP A 443 9.62 29.31 13.19
C ASP A 443 8.51 30.28 12.76
N GLU A 444 7.52 29.79 12.01
CA GLU A 444 6.25 30.49 11.88
C GLU A 444 5.45 30.19 13.16
N ASP A 445 5.43 31.16 14.07
CA ASP A 445 4.54 31.20 15.21
C ASP A 445 3.09 31.01 14.73
N SER A 446 2.48 29.91 15.20
CA SER A 446 1.05 29.66 15.09
C SER A 446 0.34 30.44 16.19
N SER A 447 -0.10 31.66 15.90
CA SER A 447 -1.12 32.33 16.71
C SER A 447 -2.47 31.67 16.45
N GLU A 448 -2.94 30.89 17.43
CA GLU A 448 -4.31 30.37 17.50
C GLU A 448 -5.27 31.54 17.72
N GLU A 449 -6.04 31.90 16.69
CA GLU A 449 -7.24 32.73 16.87
C GLU A 449 -8.44 31.80 17.10
N ASP A 450 -8.86 31.74 18.37
CA ASP A 450 -10.11 31.12 18.80
C ASP A 450 -11.30 31.91 18.23
N LEU A 451 -12.00 31.32 17.24
CA LEU A 451 -13.29 31.80 16.77
C LEU A 451 -14.41 30.95 17.37
N ASP A 452 -15.04 31.49 18.40
CA ASP A 452 -16.31 31.00 18.97
C ASP A 452 -17.42 31.07 17.93
N THR A 453 -17.81 29.92 17.36
CA THR A 453 -19.05 29.80 16.59
C THR A 453 -20.18 29.31 17.49
N THR A 454 -21.14 30.21 17.72
CA THR A 454 -22.41 29.93 18.39
C THR A 454 -23.19 28.84 17.67
N LYS A 455 -23.71 27.90 18.47
CA LYS A 455 -24.56 26.80 18.05
C LYS A 455 -25.93 27.33 17.67
N ASP A 456 -26.36 27.07 16.44
CA ASP A 456 -27.79 26.90 16.14
C ASP A 456 -27.99 25.61 15.34
N ASP A 457 -28.58 24.65 16.01
CA ASP A 457 -28.82 23.30 15.53
C ASP A 457 -30.31 23.04 15.72
N LYS A 458 -31.04 22.78 14.61
CA LYS A 458 -32.24 21.90 14.48
C LYS A 458 -33.15 22.26 13.30
N THR A 459 -32.64 22.26 12.06
CA THR A 459 -33.51 21.96 10.88
C THR A 459 -32.74 21.55 9.62
N ILE A 460 -31.48 21.10 9.73
CA ILE A 460 -30.63 20.85 8.55
C ILE A 460 -30.23 19.37 8.43
N LYS A 461 -30.49 18.52 9.44
CA LYS A 461 -29.95 17.16 9.54
C LYS A 461 -30.36 16.20 8.40
N THR A 462 -31.40 16.51 7.63
CA THR A 462 -31.81 15.73 6.45
C THR A 462 -31.25 16.28 5.13
N ARG A 463 -31.04 17.61 5.02
CA ARG A 463 -30.30 18.24 3.90
C ARG A 463 -28.78 18.07 4.03
N LEU A 464 -28.30 17.82 5.25
CA LEU A 464 -26.88 17.70 5.58
C LEU A 464 -26.27 16.40 5.04
N TYR A 465 -27.03 15.30 4.91
CA TYR A 465 -26.49 14.05 4.35
C TYR A 465 -26.23 14.14 2.83
N GLU A 466 -27.08 14.85 2.07
CA GLU A 466 -26.84 15.13 0.64
C GLU A 466 -25.73 16.17 0.45
N LEU A 467 -25.65 17.17 1.34
CA LEU A 467 -24.53 18.12 1.40
C LEU A 467 -23.23 17.49 1.88
N GLN A 468 -23.29 16.41 2.67
CA GLN A 468 -22.11 15.74 3.21
C GLN A 468 -21.31 15.09 2.07
N ASP A 469 -21.99 14.41 1.15
CA ASP A 469 -21.35 13.80 -0.03
C ASP A 469 -20.80 14.87 -1.01
N LEU A 470 -21.51 15.98 -1.20
CA LEU A 470 -20.99 17.13 -1.95
C LEU A 470 -19.79 17.77 -1.24
N THR A 471 -19.82 17.88 0.08
CA THR A 471 -18.72 18.41 0.89
C THR A 471 -17.51 17.50 0.85
N PHE A 472 -17.70 16.17 0.90
CA PHE A 472 -16.63 15.19 0.70
C PHE A 472 -16.03 15.29 -0.70
N THR A 473 -16.87 15.46 -1.73
CA THR A 473 -16.40 15.61 -3.12
C THR A 473 -15.62 16.91 -3.31
N ILE A 474 -16.11 18.03 -2.77
CA ILE A 474 -15.43 19.33 -2.80
C ILE A 474 -14.11 19.23 -2.03
N LYS A 475 -14.12 18.60 -0.85
CA LYS A 475 -12.92 18.37 -0.05
C LYS A 475 -11.90 17.53 -0.82
N ASP A 476 -12.30 16.39 -1.38
CA ASP A 476 -11.40 15.51 -2.11
C ASP A 476 -10.85 16.23 -3.36
N GLY A 477 -11.66 17.07 -4.01
CA GLY A 477 -11.23 17.95 -5.09
C GLY A 477 -10.21 19.01 -4.65
N ILE A 478 -10.44 19.67 -3.52
CA ILE A 478 -9.52 20.64 -2.91
C ILE A 478 -8.20 19.97 -2.53
N ASP A 479 -8.27 18.84 -1.82
CA ASP A 479 -7.09 18.07 -1.39
C ASP A 479 -6.26 17.64 -2.61
N TYR A 480 -6.93 17.24 -3.70
CA TYR A 480 -6.28 16.91 -4.96
C TYR A 480 -5.58 18.10 -5.62
N VAL A 481 -6.25 19.26 -5.72
CA VAL A 481 -5.66 20.47 -6.32
C VAL A 481 -4.47 20.96 -5.50
N VAL A 482 -4.59 20.97 -4.16
CA VAL A 482 -3.49 21.35 -3.26
C VAL A 482 -2.31 20.39 -3.42
N SER A 483 -2.57 19.08 -3.47
CA SER A 483 -1.54 18.07 -3.70
C SER A 483 -0.84 18.30 -5.05
N LEU A 484 -1.58 18.57 -6.13
CA LEU A 484 -0.98 18.88 -7.44
C LEU A 484 -0.09 20.13 -7.40
N LEU A 485 -0.55 21.21 -6.78
CA LEU A 485 0.22 22.46 -6.68
C LEU A 485 1.48 22.28 -5.82
N GLN A 486 1.38 21.56 -4.70
CA GLN A 486 2.53 21.21 -3.86
C GLN A 486 3.55 20.36 -4.63
N ARG A 487 3.08 19.38 -5.41
CA ARG A 487 3.95 18.54 -6.25
C ARG A 487 4.67 19.35 -7.32
N VAL A 488 3.98 20.27 -8.00
CA VAL A 488 4.61 21.19 -8.95
C VAL A 488 5.64 22.09 -8.26
N LYS A 489 5.32 22.66 -7.09
CA LYS A 489 6.28 23.44 -6.28
C LYS A 489 7.51 22.61 -5.89
N ASN A 490 7.31 21.35 -5.50
CA ASN A 490 8.37 20.42 -5.11
C ASN A 490 9.24 19.97 -6.29
N LEU A 491 8.67 19.95 -7.50
CA LEU A 491 9.42 19.76 -8.74
C LEU A 491 10.46 20.87 -8.94
N PHE A 492 10.04 22.14 -8.80
CA PHE A 492 10.94 23.28 -8.93
C PHE A 492 11.98 23.35 -7.80
N LYS A 493 11.61 22.92 -6.59
CA LYS A 493 12.52 22.86 -5.43
C LYS A 493 13.49 21.68 -5.43
N PHE A 494 13.50 20.84 -6.47
CA PHE A 494 14.35 19.63 -6.55
C PHE A 494 14.15 18.66 -5.38
N ALA A 495 12.90 18.46 -4.95
CA ALA A 495 12.57 17.47 -3.91
C ALA A 495 13.00 16.05 -4.31
N VAL A 496 12.85 15.71 -5.59
CA VAL A 496 13.41 14.49 -6.20
C VAL A 496 14.32 14.91 -7.36
N PRO A 497 15.65 14.98 -7.15
CA PRO A 497 16.58 15.55 -8.14
C PRO A 497 16.46 14.91 -9.53
N TYR A 498 16.31 13.59 -9.60
CA TYR A 498 16.18 12.85 -10.86
C TYR A 498 15.02 13.36 -11.74
N LEU A 499 13.83 13.57 -11.16
CA LEU A 499 12.65 14.03 -11.90
C LEU A 499 12.81 15.48 -12.39
N SER A 500 13.38 16.35 -11.55
CA SER A 500 13.63 17.75 -11.92
C SER A 500 14.66 17.86 -13.05
N TYR A 501 15.76 17.09 -12.98
CA TYR A 501 16.74 17.05 -14.07
C TYR A 501 16.16 16.50 -15.36
N LEU A 502 15.31 15.46 -15.30
CA LEU A 502 14.61 14.95 -16.48
C LEU A 502 13.79 16.06 -17.13
N VAL A 503 12.98 16.80 -16.37
CA VAL A 503 12.19 17.93 -16.90
C VAL A 503 13.09 18.99 -17.51
N MET A 504 14.22 19.32 -16.88
CA MET A 504 15.19 20.26 -17.45
C MET A 504 15.75 19.78 -18.79
N THR A 505 16.16 18.51 -18.88
CA THR A 505 16.70 17.94 -20.13
C THR A 505 15.64 17.91 -21.25
N VAL A 506 14.38 17.59 -20.91
CA VAL A 506 13.26 17.59 -21.87
C VAL A 506 12.92 19.02 -22.32
N LEU A 507 12.91 19.99 -21.42
CA LEU A 507 12.68 21.41 -21.77
C LEU A 507 13.80 21.95 -22.66
N PHE A 508 15.05 21.59 -22.38
CA PHE A 508 16.20 21.97 -23.21
C PHE A 508 16.14 21.33 -24.60
N ALA A 509 15.84 20.03 -24.68
CA ALA A 509 15.63 19.33 -25.95
C ALA A 509 14.45 19.92 -26.74
N ALA A 510 13.36 20.30 -26.06
CA ALA A 510 12.21 20.95 -26.68
C ALA A 510 12.57 22.34 -27.25
N ALA A 511 13.43 23.11 -26.56
CA ALA A 511 13.92 24.39 -27.08
C ALA A 511 14.74 24.20 -28.37
N ILE A 512 15.63 23.19 -28.40
CA ILE A 512 16.39 22.84 -29.61
C ILE A 512 15.44 22.40 -30.74
N ALA A 513 14.44 21.57 -30.44
CA ALA A 513 13.47 21.10 -31.43
C ALA A 513 12.66 22.26 -32.04
N PHE A 514 12.19 23.21 -31.21
CA PHE A 514 11.49 24.41 -31.68
C PHE A 514 12.39 25.39 -32.46
N TYR A 515 13.71 25.33 -32.26
CA TYR A 515 14.66 26.12 -33.03
C TYR A 515 14.88 25.53 -34.43
N ILE A 516 15.00 24.21 -34.54
CA ILE A 516 15.29 23.51 -35.80
C ILE A 516 14.03 23.33 -36.66
N ILE A 517 12.92 22.93 -36.03
CA ILE A 517 11.70 22.54 -36.72
C ILE A 517 10.64 23.63 -36.53
N PRO A 518 10.03 24.14 -37.61
CA PRO A 518 8.91 25.07 -37.49
C PRO A 518 7.79 24.46 -36.64
N VAL A 519 7.29 25.27 -35.69
CA VAL A 519 6.34 24.87 -34.65
C VAL A 519 5.09 24.16 -35.22
N ASN A 520 4.64 24.54 -36.41
CA ASN A 520 3.49 23.95 -37.09
C ASN A 520 3.67 22.44 -37.32
N TYR A 521 4.87 21.99 -37.73
CA TYR A 521 5.14 20.58 -37.96
C TYR A 521 5.18 19.77 -36.67
N ILE A 522 5.66 20.37 -35.58
CA ILE A 522 5.67 19.72 -34.26
C ILE A 522 4.24 19.53 -33.76
N PHE A 523 3.37 20.53 -33.88
CA PHE A 523 1.96 20.36 -33.49
C PHE A 523 1.22 19.35 -34.36
N MET A 524 1.48 19.32 -35.67
CA MET A 524 0.94 18.29 -36.56
C MET A 524 1.40 16.89 -36.13
N ALA A 525 2.69 16.70 -35.85
CA ALA A 525 3.23 15.42 -35.40
C ALA A 525 2.67 14.98 -34.03
N ILE A 526 2.56 15.90 -33.06
CA ILE A 526 1.94 15.63 -31.75
C ILE A 526 0.47 15.24 -31.92
N GLY A 527 -0.26 15.92 -32.81
CA GLY A 527 -1.64 15.60 -33.15
C GLY A 527 -1.76 14.18 -33.68
N ILE A 528 -1.04 13.86 -34.76
CA ILE A 528 -1.03 12.52 -35.37
C ILE A 528 -0.68 11.46 -34.33
N TYR A 529 0.38 11.66 -33.55
CA TYR A 529 0.77 10.73 -32.49
C TYR A 529 -0.35 10.52 -31.49
N LYS A 530 -0.94 11.60 -30.94
CA LYS A 530 -1.98 11.50 -29.90
C LYS A 530 -3.23 10.76 -30.39
N PHE A 531 -3.64 10.96 -31.65
CA PHE A 531 -4.76 10.24 -32.24
C PHE A 531 -4.42 8.78 -32.60
N MET A 532 -3.18 8.50 -33.03
CA MET A 532 -2.73 7.14 -33.40
C MET A 532 -2.42 6.23 -32.21
N ARG A 533 -2.19 6.76 -30.99
CA ARG A 533 -1.79 5.96 -29.82
C ARG A 533 -2.72 4.78 -29.50
N LYS A 534 -4.04 4.93 -29.66
CA LYS A 534 -5.00 3.84 -29.40
C LYS A 534 -5.03 2.80 -30.52
N VAL A 535 -4.70 3.22 -31.74
CA VAL A 535 -4.59 2.34 -32.91
C VAL A 535 -3.32 1.50 -32.82
N LEU A 536 -2.21 2.13 -32.39
CA LEU A 536 -0.92 1.46 -32.28
C LEU A 536 -0.86 0.49 -31.08
N ASN A 537 -1.48 0.85 -29.96
CA ASN A 537 -1.55 0.03 -28.75
C ASN A 537 -3.02 -0.14 -28.30
N PRO A 538 -3.71 -1.22 -28.73
CA PRO A 538 -5.13 -1.43 -28.45
C PRO A 538 -5.44 -1.60 -26.95
N ASP A 539 -4.51 -2.15 -26.17
CA ASP A 539 -4.65 -2.37 -24.72
C ASP A 539 -4.26 -1.14 -23.87
N ARG A 540 -4.04 0.03 -24.49
CA ARG A 540 -3.63 1.24 -23.76
C ARG A 540 -4.78 1.81 -22.93
N ILE A 541 -4.56 1.88 -21.61
CA ILE A 541 -5.46 2.57 -20.68
C ILE A 541 -5.43 4.08 -20.98
N PRO A 542 -6.58 4.76 -21.14
CA PRO A 542 -6.61 6.20 -21.36
C PRO A 542 -6.02 6.92 -20.14
N ASN A 543 -4.95 7.67 -20.37
CA ASN A 543 -4.20 8.35 -19.32
C ASN A 543 -3.72 9.73 -19.80
N ASN A 544 -3.38 10.61 -18.84
CA ASN A 544 -2.84 11.93 -19.12
C ASN A 544 -1.37 11.97 -18.69
N ASP A 545 -0.46 11.89 -19.66
CA ASP A 545 0.98 11.73 -19.44
C ASP A 545 1.57 12.76 -18.45
N ILE A 546 1.17 14.04 -18.56
CA ILE A 546 1.67 15.12 -17.70
C ILE A 546 1.16 14.94 -16.27
N LEU A 547 -0.11 14.59 -16.12
CA LEU A 547 -0.72 14.41 -14.82
C LEU A 547 -0.14 13.18 -14.11
N ASP A 548 0.09 12.10 -14.86
CA ASP A 548 0.72 10.89 -14.34
C ASP A 548 2.15 11.18 -13.89
N PHE A 549 2.93 11.96 -14.66
CA PHE A 549 4.25 12.42 -14.25
C PHE A 549 4.19 13.24 -12.95
N VAL A 550 3.32 14.28 -12.90
CA VAL A 550 3.18 15.12 -11.70
C VAL A 550 2.71 14.29 -10.51
N SER A 551 1.88 13.26 -10.72
CA SER A 551 1.36 12.40 -9.67
C SER A 551 2.43 11.57 -8.94
N ARG A 552 3.60 11.37 -9.57
CA ARG A 552 4.73 10.62 -9.02
C ARG A 552 5.60 11.45 -8.08
N ILE A 553 5.52 12.76 -8.19
CA ILE A 553 6.26 13.67 -7.33
C ILE A 553 5.63 13.62 -5.94
N PRO A 554 6.43 13.52 -4.86
CA PRO A 554 5.89 13.51 -3.50
C PRO A 554 5.32 14.88 -3.13
N ASP A 555 4.18 14.87 -2.45
CA ASP A 555 3.66 16.05 -1.76
C ASP A 555 4.39 16.29 -0.43
N ASP A 556 4.15 17.44 0.21
CA ASP A 556 4.86 17.83 1.44
C ASP A 556 4.59 16.85 2.60
N LYS A 557 3.41 16.24 2.62
CA LYS A 557 3.03 15.23 3.61
C LYS A 557 3.87 13.96 3.45
N MET A 558 4.04 13.47 2.22
CA MET A 558 4.89 12.34 1.91
C MET A 558 6.37 12.65 2.22
N LEU A 559 6.84 13.86 1.89
CA LEU A 559 8.21 14.30 2.21
C LEU A 559 8.48 14.34 3.71
N LYS A 560 7.51 14.80 4.51
CA LYS A 560 7.62 14.79 5.98
C LYS A 560 7.74 13.36 6.51
N GLN A 561 6.92 12.44 5.98
CA GLN A 561 7.03 11.02 6.32
C GLN A 561 8.40 10.44 5.97
N TRP A 562 9.00 10.82 4.83
CA TRP A 562 10.34 10.35 4.47
C TRP A 562 11.43 10.87 5.41
N ARG A 563 11.32 12.12 5.87
CA ARG A 563 12.32 12.75 6.75
C ARG A 563 12.34 12.12 8.14
N GLU A 564 11.18 11.75 8.65
CA GLU A 564 11.04 11.08 9.95
C GLU A 564 11.66 9.66 9.97
N LEU A 565 12.05 9.09 8.81
CA LEU A 565 12.56 7.72 8.68
C LEU A 565 14.08 7.61 8.60
N ARG A 566 14.80 8.68 8.25
CA ARG A 566 16.27 8.67 8.25
C ARG A 566 16.76 8.96 9.67
N VAL A 567 17.29 7.93 10.33
CA VAL A 567 18.06 8.12 11.56
C VAL A 567 19.30 8.94 11.18
N PRO A 568 19.61 10.04 11.89
CA PRO A 568 20.94 10.64 11.79
C PRO A 568 21.97 9.55 12.08
N GLU A 569 23.00 9.44 11.25
CA GLU A 569 24.15 8.59 11.57
C GLU A 569 24.57 8.90 13.01
N THR A 570 24.64 7.87 13.86
CA THR A 570 25.27 8.02 15.16
C THR A 570 26.69 8.46 14.88
N ASN A 571 27.00 9.72 15.18
CA ASN A 571 28.33 10.31 15.10
C ASN A 571 29.28 9.53 16.04
N PHE A 572 29.73 8.34 15.62
CA PHE A 572 30.76 7.58 16.31
C PHE A 572 32.14 8.26 16.21
N ASN A 573 32.26 9.33 15.44
CA ASN A 573 33.51 10.07 15.24
C ASN A 573 33.71 11.29 16.15
N ARG A 574 32.80 11.61 17.09
CA ARG A 574 32.98 12.76 18.00
C ARG A 574 33.66 12.44 19.35
N THR A 575 33.97 11.18 19.64
CA THR A 575 34.56 10.80 20.95
C THR A 575 36.08 10.57 20.94
N TYR A 576 36.78 10.82 19.83
CA TYR A 576 38.25 10.71 19.76
C TYR A 576 39.02 12.03 19.57
N SER A 577 38.34 13.19 19.52
CA SER A 577 39.02 14.50 19.39
C SER A 577 39.11 15.30 20.71
N ALA A 578 38.89 14.68 21.86
CA ALA A 578 39.09 15.30 23.16
C ALA A 578 40.14 14.52 23.98
N LYS A 579 41.34 14.33 23.41
CA LYS A 579 42.59 14.06 24.12
C LYS A 579 43.76 13.99 23.13
N LYS A 580 44.29 15.15 22.73
CA LYS A 580 45.73 15.31 22.46
C LYS A 580 46.11 16.79 22.39
N ARG A 581 46.90 17.14 23.42
CA ARG A 581 47.66 18.38 23.68
C ARG A 581 46.88 19.63 24.05
#